data_AF-A0A2G0X4T7-F1
#
_entry.id   AF-A0A2G0X4T7-F1
#
_cell.length_a   1.000
_cell.length_b   1.000
_cell.length_c   1.000
_cell.angle_alpha   90.00
_cell.angle_beta   90.00
_cell.angle_gamma   90.00
#
_symmetry.space_group_name_H-M   'P 1'
#
loop_
_entity.id
_entity.type
_entity.pdbx_description
1 polymer ?
#
loop_
_entity_poly.entity_id
_entity_poly.type
_entity_poly.pdbx_seq_one_letter_code
_entity_poly.pdbx_strand_id
1 'polypeptide(L)'
;MTSLNNLLNIQPSVKTLVDNKPLRPATDLPHTTLETTQVVDEATAPQSHEFLSAKKSGEKPDDIWGGLFSSPVLTLYSSGAPLSSHVAGIKLAMQRFGQSPRDIFSEVTRLDTGFNITMRDGFKLHITFEELKLAQEGCQMLGDEGMLKDAAFLFGVLVKRKQIESFNASAPSDYAIAMWETNKGESAKNVLELLGMKNHIQSAKSHDIAANKGLGIVVKSPVESLAIVDGLADFNCTPSGVRKHQQAYLLT
;
A
#
# COMPACT_ATOMS: atom_id res chain seq x y z
N MET A 1 -7.79 58.09 -23.93
CA MET A 1 -8.27 57.26 -22.81
C MET A 1 -9.01 56.09 -23.44
N THR A 2 -8.42 54.90 -23.34
CA THR A 2 -8.71 53.75 -24.18
C THR A 2 -9.60 52.76 -23.43
N SER A 3 -10.74 52.44 -24.05
CA SER A 3 -11.55 51.21 -24.01
C SER A 3 -11.56 50.32 -22.76
N LEU A 4 -12.72 50.20 -22.12
CA LEU A 4 -13.17 49.01 -21.38
C LEU A 4 -14.64 48.78 -21.71
N ASN A 5 -14.92 47.89 -22.65
CA ASN A 5 -16.21 47.24 -22.85
C ASN A 5 -15.99 45.96 -23.66
N ASN A 6 -16.13 44.82 -23.01
CA ASN A 6 -16.68 43.56 -23.51
C ASN A 6 -16.12 42.40 -22.68
N LEU A 7 -17.00 41.71 -21.98
CA LEU A 7 -16.99 40.25 -21.76
C LEU A 7 -18.22 39.90 -20.90
N LEU A 8 -19.37 39.78 -21.57
CA LEU A 8 -20.54 39.07 -21.06
C LEU A 8 -20.73 37.82 -21.91
N ASN A 9 -21.17 36.75 -21.25
CA ASN A 9 -21.77 35.53 -21.80
C ASN A 9 -20.91 34.56 -22.60
N ILE A 10 -20.38 33.54 -21.90
CA ILE A 10 -20.39 32.16 -22.41
C ILE A 10 -20.74 31.23 -21.23
N GLN A 11 -21.99 30.73 -21.23
CA GLN A 11 -22.41 29.54 -20.49
C GLN A 11 -22.47 28.39 -21.51
N PRO A 12 -21.82 27.23 -21.31
CA PRO A 12 -22.03 26.08 -22.18
C PRO A 12 -23.37 25.40 -21.86
N SER A 13 -24.14 25.18 -22.92
CA SER A 13 -25.45 24.53 -22.94
C SER A 13 -25.36 23.05 -22.56
N VAL A 14 -26.01 22.67 -21.47
CA VAL A 14 -26.27 21.25 -21.14
C VAL A 14 -27.41 20.77 -22.03
N LYS A 15 -27.07 19.99 -23.05
CA LYS A 15 -28.05 19.29 -23.89
C LYS A 15 -28.46 18.02 -23.18
N THR A 16 -29.67 18.01 -22.64
CA THR A 16 -30.32 16.84 -22.05
C THR A 16 -30.64 15.81 -23.13
N LEU A 17 -30.14 14.59 -22.97
CA LEU A 17 -30.65 13.41 -23.66
C LEU A 17 -31.33 12.50 -22.63
N VAL A 18 -32.45 11.96 -23.08
CA VAL A 18 -33.60 11.49 -22.32
C VAL A 18 -33.61 9.95 -22.35
N ASP A 19 -34.25 9.36 -21.34
CA ASP A 19 -34.72 7.96 -21.21
C ASP A 19 -33.75 6.86 -20.73
N ASN A 20 -33.60 6.73 -19.40
CA ASN A 20 -33.23 5.46 -18.77
C ASN A 20 -34.48 4.74 -18.22
N LYS A 21 -35.11 3.91 -19.06
CA LYS A 21 -36.04 2.85 -18.61
C LYS A 21 -35.22 1.65 -18.10
N PRO A 22 -35.55 1.03 -16.96
CA PRO A 22 -34.75 -0.07 -16.44
C PRO A 22 -34.93 -1.33 -17.31
N LEU A 23 -33.84 -1.82 -17.88
CA LEU A 23 -33.79 -3.13 -18.54
C LEU A 23 -33.76 -4.23 -17.48
N ARG A 24 -34.74 -5.14 -17.55
CA ARG A 24 -34.85 -6.36 -16.73
C ARG A 24 -33.78 -7.39 -17.16
N PRO A 25 -33.46 -8.38 -16.31
CA PRO A 25 -32.38 -9.33 -16.55
C PRO A 25 -32.70 -10.23 -17.75
N ALA A 26 -31.77 -10.36 -18.70
CA ALA A 26 -31.87 -11.35 -19.76
C ALA A 26 -31.48 -12.73 -19.22
N THR A 27 -32.41 -13.67 -19.36
CA THR A 27 -32.30 -15.10 -19.04
C THR A 27 -31.52 -15.84 -20.15
N ASP A 28 -30.62 -16.72 -19.72
CA ASP A 28 -30.07 -17.94 -20.35
C ASP A 28 -29.88 -18.02 -21.87
N LEU A 29 -28.60 -18.10 -22.28
CA LEU A 29 -28.15 -18.78 -23.50
C LEU A 29 -26.84 -19.57 -23.22
N PRO A 30 -26.62 -20.69 -23.92
CA PRO A 30 -25.92 -21.86 -23.38
C PRO A 30 -24.40 -21.72 -23.30
N HIS A 31 -23.82 -22.18 -22.19
CA HIS A 31 -22.38 -22.39 -22.05
C HIS A 31 -21.93 -23.50 -23.00
N THR A 32 -21.26 -23.14 -24.09
CA THR A 32 -20.47 -24.07 -24.89
C THR A 32 -19.09 -24.17 -24.23
N THR A 33 -18.85 -25.30 -23.56
CA THR A 33 -17.53 -25.67 -23.04
C THR A 33 -16.58 -25.88 -24.21
N LEU A 34 -15.66 -24.95 -24.43
CA LEU A 34 -14.47 -25.18 -25.25
C LEU A 34 -13.32 -25.51 -24.30
N GLU A 35 -13.06 -26.81 -24.14
CA GLU A 35 -11.75 -27.28 -23.69
C GLU A 35 -10.73 -26.83 -24.73
N THR A 36 -9.92 -25.83 -24.39
CA THR A 36 -8.70 -25.53 -25.14
C THR A 36 -7.53 -25.90 -24.24
N THR A 37 -6.95 -27.06 -24.52
CA THR A 37 -5.61 -27.43 -24.07
C THR A 37 -4.64 -26.40 -24.66
N GLN A 38 -4.26 -25.39 -23.88
CA GLN A 38 -3.19 -24.48 -24.25
C GLN A 38 -1.88 -24.95 -23.63
N VAL A 39 -1.03 -25.48 -24.50
CA VAL A 39 0.41 -25.61 -24.29
C VAL A 39 0.94 -24.19 -24.09
N VAL A 40 1.38 -23.87 -22.88
CA VAL A 40 1.97 -22.56 -22.57
C VAL A 40 3.44 -22.61 -22.98
N ASP A 41 3.76 -21.87 -24.05
CA ASP A 41 5.14 -21.49 -24.37
C ASP A 41 5.66 -20.56 -23.27
N GLU A 42 6.75 -20.95 -22.61
CA GLU A 42 7.34 -20.36 -21.40
C GLU A 42 8.00 -18.98 -21.59
N ALA A 43 7.71 -18.26 -22.68
CA ALA A 43 8.53 -17.14 -23.14
C ALA A 43 7.93 -15.73 -22.97
N THR A 44 6.69 -15.55 -22.48
CA THR A 44 6.09 -14.20 -22.40
C THR A 44 5.23 -13.91 -21.16
N ALA A 45 5.54 -14.51 -20.01
CA ALA A 45 5.06 -13.98 -18.73
C ALA A 45 6.08 -12.93 -18.23
N PRO A 46 5.69 -11.68 -17.90
CA PRO A 46 6.61 -10.81 -17.17
C PRO A 46 7.02 -11.56 -15.91
N GLN A 47 8.33 -11.66 -15.65
CA GLN A 47 8.84 -12.47 -14.56
C GLN A 47 8.43 -11.82 -13.24
N SER A 48 8.02 -12.60 -12.24
CA SER A 48 7.66 -12.06 -10.91
C SER A 48 8.76 -11.20 -10.26
N HIS A 49 9.99 -11.32 -10.77
CA HIS A 49 11.16 -10.52 -10.40
C HIS A 49 11.03 -9.00 -10.68
N GLU A 50 10.08 -8.56 -11.51
CA GLU A 50 9.86 -7.12 -11.76
C GLU A 50 9.35 -6.41 -10.49
N PHE A 51 8.46 -7.05 -9.74
CA PHE A 51 7.74 -6.44 -8.62
C PHE A 51 8.12 -7.02 -7.25
N LEU A 52 8.76 -8.19 -7.22
CA LEU A 52 9.10 -8.90 -6.00
C LEU A 52 10.59 -9.24 -6.01
N SER A 53 11.22 -9.16 -4.84
CA SER A 53 12.62 -9.54 -4.70
C SER A 53 12.83 -11.06 -4.83
N ALA A 54 14.10 -11.47 -4.86
CA ALA A 54 14.51 -12.87 -4.85
C ALA A 54 14.62 -13.48 -3.44
N LYS A 55 14.16 -12.79 -2.38
CA LYS A 55 14.16 -13.31 -1.01
C LYS A 55 13.39 -14.62 -0.93
N LYS A 56 13.97 -15.62 -0.25
CA LYS A 56 13.30 -16.89 -0.01
C LYS A 56 12.25 -16.72 1.09
N SER A 57 11.27 -17.61 1.11
CA SER A 57 10.20 -17.55 2.11
C SER A 57 10.75 -17.58 3.53
N GLY A 58 10.29 -16.63 4.34
CA GLY A 58 10.68 -16.45 5.73
C GLY A 58 12.00 -15.72 5.95
N GLU A 59 12.77 -15.41 4.90
CA GLU A 59 14.00 -14.64 5.04
C GLU A 59 13.67 -13.22 5.53
N LYS A 60 14.39 -12.77 6.55
CA LYS A 60 14.26 -11.42 7.11
C LYS A 60 15.02 -10.41 6.24
N PRO A 61 14.74 -9.11 6.39
CA PRO A 61 15.60 -8.06 5.85
C PRO A 61 17.04 -8.21 6.36
N ASP A 62 18.02 -8.06 5.47
CA ASP A 62 19.44 -8.11 5.86
C ASP A 62 19.83 -6.87 6.65
N ASP A 63 19.30 -5.71 6.25
CA ASP A 63 19.41 -4.45 6.96
C ASP A 63 18.03 -3.85 7.22
N ILE A 64 17.46 -4.17 8.40
CA ILE A 64 16.17 -3.61 8.81
C ILE A 64 16.22 -2.10 9.07
N TRP A 65 17.40 -1.53 9.29
CA TRP A 65 17.56 -0.12 9.66
C TRP A 65 17.76 0.76 8.42
N GLY A 66 18.78 0.48 7.62
CA GLY A 66 19.13 1.25 6.42
C GLY A 66 18.49 0.74 5.12
N GLY A 67 18.05 -0.53 5.07
CA GLY A 67 17.54 -1.15 3.85
C GLY A 67 16.20 -0.61 3.36
N LEU A 68 15.49 0.20 4.16
CA LEU A 68 14.29 0.93 3.76
C LEU A 68 14.12 2.21 4.58
N PHE A 69 13.82 3.34 3.95
CA PHE A 69 13.55 4.61 4.63
C PHE A 69 12.69 5.54 3.79
N SER A 70 12.07 6.53 4.42
CA SER A 70 11.27 7.54 3.70
C SER A 70 12.20 8.47 2.92
N SER A 71 11.89 8.70 1.65
CA SER A 71 12.59 9.66 0.82
C SER A 71 12.32 11.09 1.31
N PRO A 72 13.34 11.95 1.50
CA PRO A 72 13.15 13.38 1.74
C PRO A 72 12.82 14.15 0.45
N VAL A 73 12.88 13.51 -0.72
CA VAL A 73 12.70 14.14 -2.03
C VAL A 73 11.22 14.14 -2.42
N LEU A 74 10.70 15.31 -2.81
CA LEU A 74 9.35 15.44 -3.33
C LEU A 74 9.32 15.11 -4.83
N THR A 75 8.33 14.30 -5.21
CA THR A 75 8.00 13.90 -6.58
C THR A 75 6.63 14.47 -6.98
N LEU A 76 6.20 14.23 -8.23
CA LEU A 76 4.86 14.59 -8.69
C LEU A 76 3.74 14.00 -7.80
N TYR A 77 4.00 12.87 -7.14
CA TYR A 77 3.05 12.18 -6.28
C TYR A 77 3.27 12.44 -4.77
N SER A 78 4.13 13.39 -4.42
CA SER A 78 4.48 13.72 -3.04
C SER A 78 3.63 14.83 -2.42
N SER A 79 3.31 14.67 -1.13
CA SER A 79 2.53 15.65 -0.36
C SER A 79 3.36 16.53 0.59
N GLY A 80 4.66 16.22 0.76
CA GLY A 80 5.49 16.82 1.80
C GLY A 80 5.33 16.21 3.20
N ALA A 81 4.36 15.31 3.41
CA ALA A 81 4.18 14.60 4.66
C ALA A 81 5.18 13.43 4.80
N PRO A 82 5.72 13.16 5.99
CA PRO A 82 6.61 12.03 6.21
C PRO A 82 5.85 10.70 6.12
N LEU A 83 6.28 9.79 5.24
CA LEU A 83 5.77 8.41 5.18
C LEU A 83 6.38 7.48 6.24
N SER A 84 6.80 8.04 7.37
CA SER A 84 7.48 7.28 8.43
C SER A 84 6.59 6.18 9.02
N SER A 85 5.27 6.41 9.12
CA SER A 85 4.33 5.37 9.56
C SER A 85 4.22 4.21 8.55
N HIS A 86 4.25 4.49 7.25
CA HIS A 86 4.23 3.44 6.22
C HIS A 86 5.50 2.60 6.27
N VAL A 87 6.66 3.26 6.29
CA VAL A 87 7.96 2.58 6.42
C VAL A 87 8.02 1.74 7.69
N ALA A 88 7.59 2.30 8.83
CA ALA A 88 7.58 1.59 10.09
C ALA A 88 6.66 0.36 10.08
N GLY A 89 5.46 0.48 9.49
CA GLY A 89 4.52 -0.64 9.37
C GLY A 89 5.03 -1.74 8.44
N ILE A 90 5.63 -1.36 7.31
CA ILE A 90 6.25 -2.29 6.36
C ILE A 90 7.44 -3.01 7.01
N LYS A 91 8.35 -2.29 7.67
CA LYS A 91 9.47 -2.89 8.42
C LYS A 91 8.98 -3.86 9.48
N LEU A 92 7.95 -3.48 10.24
CA LEU A 92 7.33 -4.34 11.25
C LEU A 92 6.80 -5.64 10.63
N ALA A 93 6.05 -5.55 9.53
CA ALA A 93 5.52 -6.73 8.83
C ALA A 93 6.64 -7.62 8.26
N MET A 94 7.64 -7.02 7.62
CA MET A 94 8.80 -7.72 7.07
C MET A 94 9.61 -8.44 8.17
N GLN A 95 9.87 -7.76 9.28
CA GLN A 95 10.59 -8.35 10.40
C GLN A 95 9.77 -9.46 11.09
N ARG A 96 8.44 -9.30 11.19
CA ARG A 96 7.56 -10.29 11.83
C ARG A 96 7.40 -11.55 11.01
N PHE A 97 7.15 -11.44 9.71
CA PHE A 97 6.76 -12.58 8.87
C PHE A 97 7.85 -13.02 7.88
N GLY A 98 8.61 -12.09 7.34
CA GLY A 98 9.57 -12.29 6.25
C GLY A 98 9.52 -11.10 5.31
N GLN A 99 10.62 -10.77 4.63
CA GLN A 99 10.70 -9.58 3.78
C GLN A 99 9.73 -9.66 2.60
N SER A 100 9.55 -10.85 2.01
CA SER A 100 8.73 -11.00 0.81
C SER A 100 7.25 -10.68 1.08
N PRO A 101 6.54 -9.99 0.17
CA PRO A 101 5.09 -9.82 0.27
C PRO A 101 4.33 -11.15 0.39
N ARG A 102 4.90 -12.24 -0.11
CA ARG A 102 4.37 -13.61 0.03
C ARG A 102 4.40 -14.14 1.46
N ASP A 103 5.29 -13.64 2.30
CA ASP A 103 5.34 -13.98 3.71
C ASP A 103 4.38 -13.11 4.53
N ILE A 104 4.06 -11.90 4.05
CA ILE A 104 3.23 -10.93 4.76
C ILE A 104 1.74 -11.15 4.50
N PHE A 105 1.32 -11.34 3.26
CA PHE A 105 -0.05 -11.69 2.91
C PHE A 105 -0.30 -13.19 3.09
N SER A 106 -1.57 -13.60 3.18
CA SER A 106 -1.89 -15.03 3.28
C SER A 106 -1.80 -15.73 1.92
N GLU A 107 -2.06 -15.01 0.82
CA GLU A 107 -1.89 -15.50 -0.54
C GLU A 107 -1.49 -14.36 -1.50
N VAL A 108 -0.57 -14.64 -2.42
CA VAL A 108 -0.14 -13.73 -3.49
C VAL A 108 -0.02 -14.53 -4.78
N THR A 109 -1.02 -14.41 -5.64
CA THR A 109 -1.15 -15.19 -6.87
C THR A 109 -0.99 -14.28 -8.08
N ARG A 110 0.05 -14.53 -8.89
CA ARG A 110 0.30 -13.79 -10.14
C ARG A 110 -0.68 -14.22 -11.22
N LEU A 111 -1.21 -13.26 -11.96
CA LEU A 111 -2.04 -13.43 -13.15
C LEU A 111 -1.43 -12.62 -14.30
N ASP A 112 -1.97 -12.77 -15.51
CA ASP A 112 -1.52 -12.01 -16.69
C ASP A 112 -1.84 -10.50 -16.58
N THR A 113 -2.78 -10.12 -15.71
CA THR A 113 -3.21 -8.72 -15.52
C THR A 113 -2.63 -8.06 -14.27
N GLY A 114 -1.95 -8.81 -13.41
CA GLY A 114 -1.54 -8.32 -12.09
C GLY A 114 -1.38 -9.42 -11.04
N PHE A 115 -1.82 -9.13 -9.82
CA PHE A 115 -1.82 -10.07 -8.71
C PHE A 115 -3.17 -10.09 -8.00
N ASN A 116 -3.65 -11.30 -7.68
CA ASN A 116 -4.67 -11.50 -6.67
C ASN A 116 -4.01 -11.65 -5.31
N ILE A 117 -4.51 -10.89 -4.33
CA ILE A 117 -4.00 -10.88 -2.96
C ILE A 117 -5.11 -11.32 -2.02
N THR A 118 -4.80 -12.25 -1.13
CA THR A 118 -5.58 -12.49 0.09
C THR A 118 -4.75 -12.02 1.27
N MET A 119 -5.30 -11.10 2.06
CA MET A 119 -4.67 -10.56 3.27
C MET A 119 -4.88 -11.49 4.48
N ARG A 120 -4.14 -11.27 5.57
CA ARG A 120 -4.25 -12.08 6.79
C ARG A 120 -5.57 -11.88 7.54
N ASP A 121 -6.18 -10.71 7.41
CA ASP A 121 -7.53 -10.44 7.93
C ASP A 121 -8.66 -10.89 6.99
N GLY A 122 -8.32 -11.58 5.89
CA GLY A 122 -9.27 -12.14 4.93
C GLY A 122 -9.72 -11.17 3.83
N PHE A 123 -9.25 -9.92 3.82
CA PHE A 123 -9.53 -8.98 2.72
C PHE A 123 -8.92 -9.49 1.40
N LYS A 124 -9.67 -9.38 0.31
CA LYS A 124 -9.23 -9.82 -1.03
C LYS A 124 -9.26 -8.66 -2.01
N LEU A 125 -8.23 -8.55 -2.83
CA LEU A 125 -8.17 -7.56 -3.91
C LEU A 125 -7.38 -8.07 -5.10
N HIS A 126 -7.61 -7.42 -6.24
CA HIS A 126 -6.75 -7.50 -7.41
C HIS A 126 -6.00 -6.18 -7.54
N ILE A 127 -4.69 -6.25 -7.81
CA ILE A 127 -3.85 -5.09 -8.14
C ILE A 127 -3.19 -5.31 -9.49
N THR A 128 -3.27 -4.32 -10.38
CA THR A 128 -2.73 -4.45 -11.74
C THR A 128 -1.23 -4.14 -11.80
N PHE A 129 -0.56 -4.53 -12.88
CA PHE A 129 0.83 -4.13 -13.11
C PHE A 129 1.01 -2.61 -13.25
N GLU A 130 0.02 -1.91 -13.80
CA GLU A 130 0.06 -0.44 -13.91
C GLU A 130 -0.04 0.23 -12.54
N GLU A 131 -0.91 -0.26 -11.67
CA GLU A 131 -1.05 0.23 -10.28
C GLU A 131 0.23 -0.02 -9.46
N LEU A 132 0.88 -1.17 -9.67
CA LEU A 132 2.18 -1.47 -9.04
C LEU A 132 3.30 -0.58 -9.55
N LYS A 133 3.34 -0.26 -10.85
CA LYS A 133 4.32 0.70 -11.41
C LYS A 133 4.13 2.09 -10.83
N LEU A 134 2.87 2.55 -10.74
CA LEU A 134 2.55 3.81 -10.06
C LEU A 134 3.00 3.79 -8.59
N ALA A 135 2.83 2.68 -7.88
CA ALA A 135 3.33 2.55 -6.51
C ALA A 135 4.86 2.59 -6.42
N GLN A 136 5.58 1.94 -7.33
CA GLN A 136 7.06 2.01 -7.39
C GLN A 136 7.54 3.45 -7.58
N GLU A 137 6.89 4.21 -8.45
CA GLU A 137 7.21 5.62 -8.70
C GLU A 137 6.76 6.55 -7.56
N GLY A 138 5.64 6.23 -6.90
CA GLY A 138 4.94 7.13 -5.98
C GLY A 138 5.10 6.83 -4.49
N CYS A 139 5.68 5.69 -4.09
CA CYS A 139 5.78 5.29 -2.68
C CYS A 139 6.67 6.20 -1.82
N GLN A 140 7.49 7.07 -2.42
CA GLN A 140 8.45 7.95 -1.72
C GLN A 140 9.30 7.22 -0.67
N MET A 141 9.74 6.00 -1.00
CA MET A 141 10.68 5.23 -0.19
C MET A 141 11.99 5.06 -0.96
N LEU A 142 13.08 4.89 -0.21
CA LEU A 142 14.41 4.55 -0.70
C LEU A 142 14.96 3.40 0.14
N GLY A 143 16.00 2.73 -0.35
CA GLY A 143 16.60 1.61 0.36
C GLY A 143 17.31 0.64 -0.59
N ASP A 144 17.58 -0.55 -0.08
CA ASP A 144 18.17 -1.64 -0.86
C ASP A 144 17.20 -2.10 -1.95
N GLU A 145 17.70 -2.39 -3.15
CA GLU A 145 16.87 -2.64 -4.32
C GLU A 145 15.79 -3.72 -4.08
N GLY A 146 16.17 -4.83 -3.44
CA GLY A 146 15.23 -5.92 -3.14
C GLY A 146 14.17 -5.51 -2.11
N MET A 147 14.59 -4.88 -1.02
CA MET A 147 13.66 -4.46 0.04
C MET A 147 12.73 -3.34 -0.42
N LEU A 148 13.24 -2.41 -1.25
CA LEU A 148 12.45 -1.35 -1.86
C LEU A 148 11.40 -1.90 -2.85
N LYS A 149 11.74 -2.90 -3.67
CA LYS A 149 10.77 -3.59 -4.54
C LYS A 149 9.63 -4.20 -3.73
N ASP A 150 9.97 -4.98 -2.70
CA ASP A 150 8.98 -5.60 -1.83
C ASP A 150 8.14 -4.55 -1.08
N ALA A 151 8.76 -3.46 -0.60
CA ALA A 151 8.07 -2.37 0.08
C ALA A 151 7.11 -1.61 -0.83
N ALA A 152 7.52 -1.31 -2.07
CA ALA A 152 6.67 -0.65 -3.06
C ALA A 152 5.45 -1.51 -3.41
N PHE A 153 5.62 -2.83 -3.50
CA PHE A 153 4.50 -3.76 -3.67
C PHE A 153 3.51 -3.70 -2.51
N LEU A 154 3.99 -3.78 -1.26
CA LEU A 154 3.17 -3.69 -0.06
C LEU A 154 2.44 -2.35 0.03
N PHE A 155 3.13 -1.26 -0.30
CA PHE A 155 2.55 0.08 -0.38
C PHE A 155 1.42 0.15 -1.42
N GLY A 156 1.65 -0.38 -2.62
CA GLY A 156 0.62 -0.39 -3.66
C GLY A 156 -0.63 -1.18 -3.28
N VAL A 157 -0.44 -2.35 -2.64
CA VAL A 157 -1.56 -3.15 -2.12
C VAL A 157 -2.32 -2.43 -1.01
N LEU A 158 -1.62 -1.74 -0.10
CA LEU A 158 -2.21 -0.88 0.92
C LEU A 158 -3.06 0.24 0.30
N VAL A 159 -2.54 0.93 -0.73
CA VAL A 159 -3.26 1.97 -1.47
C VAL A 159 -4.51 1.38 -2.13
N LYS A 160 -4.38 0.21 -2.76
CA LYS A 160 -5.50 -0.46 -3.44
C LYS A 160 -6.62 -0.81 -2.47
N ARG A 161 -6.28 -1.34 -1.29
CA ARG A 161 -7.26 -1.59 -0.23
C ARG A 161 -7.93 -0.30 0.21
N LYS A 162 -7.16 0.76 0.46
CA LYS A 162 -7.72 2.06 0.85
C LYS A 162 -8.68 2.59 -0.21
N GLN A 163 -8.34 2.52 -1.49
CA GLN A 163 -9.22 2.90 -2.61
C GLN A 163 -10.56 2.15 -2.52
N ILE A 164 -10.52 0.82 -2.35
CA ILE A 164 -11.71 -0.04 -2.30
C ILE A 164 -12.56 0.25 -1.05
N GLU A 165 -11.95 0.32 0.12
CA GLU A 165 -12.66 0.56 1.39
C GLU A 165 -13.22 1.99 1.46
N SER A 166 -12.64 2.93 0.72
CA SER A 166 -13.08 4.32 0.75
C SER A 166 -14.40 4.57 0.03
N PHE A 167 -15.05 3.59 -0.64
CA PHE A 167 -16.26 3.69 -1.51
C PHE A 167 -17.49 4.46 -0.92
N ASN A 168 -17.28 5.73 -0.63
CA ASN A 168 -18.16 6.79 -0.20
C ASN A 168 -18.15 7.83 -1.33
N ALA A 169 -19.24 8.56 -1.54
CA ALA A 169 -19.35 9.52 -2.66
C ALA A 169 -18.29 10.64 -2.65
N SER A 170 -17.59 10.83 -1.53
CA SER A 170 -16.50 11.81 -1.36
C SER A 170 -15.09 11.22 -1.53
N ALA A 171 -14.95 9.93 -1.86
CA ALA A 171 -13.67 9.24 -1.88
C ALA A 171 -13.07 9.04 -3.28
N PRO A 172 -11.75 8.81 -3.37
CA PRO A 172 -11.07 8.55 -4.65
C PRO A 172 -11.57 7.27 -5.31
N SER A 173 -12.15 7.38 -6.49
CA SER A 173 -12.43 6.23 -7.36
C SER A 173 -11.20 5.78 -8.14
N ASP A 174 -10.19 6.65 -8.28
CA ASP A 174 -8.96 6.42 -9.05
C ASP A 174 -7.78 6.05 -8.13
N TYR A 175 -6.96 5.10 -8.57
CA TYR A 175 -5.82 4.59 -7.80
C TYR A 175 -4.74 5.66 -7.58
N ALA A 176 -4.43 6.48 -8.59
CA ALA A 176 -3.41 7.53 -8.47
C ALA A 176 -3.86 8.60 -7.47
N ILE A 177 -5.17 8.93 -7.44
CA ILE A 177 -5.73 9.83 -6.43
C ILE A 177 -5.67 9.17 -5.04
N ALA A 178 -6.03 7.89 -4.91
CA ALA A 178 -5.91 7.17 -3.64
C ALA A 178 -4.46 7.13 -3.14
N MET A 179 -3.49 6.96 -4.04
CA MET A 179 -2.06 7.00 -3.74
C MET A 179 -1.63 8.39 -3.26
N TRP A 180 -2.04 9.45 -3.95
CA TRP A 180 -1.79 10.83 -3.55
C TRP A 180 -2.33 11.13 -2.14
N GLU A 181 -3.55 10.70 -1.84
CA GLU A 181 -4.16 10.87 -0.51
C GLU A 181 -3.44 10.04 0.56
N THR A 182 -3.03 8.81 0.24
CA THR A 182 -2.20 7.97 1.13
C THR A 182 -0.86 8.62 1.42
N ASN A 183 -0.29 9.28 0.42
CA ASN A 183 0.97 9.99 0.53
C ASN A 183 0.89 11.24 1.44
N LYS A 184 -0.30 11.67 1.87
CA LYS A 184 -0.48 12.71 2.93
C LYS A 184 -0.21 12.20 4.34
N GLY A 185 0.07 10.90 4.48
CA GLY A 185 0.41 10.26 5.74
C GLY A 185 -0.76 9.47 6.33
N GLU A 186 -0.41 8.44 7.10
CA GLU A 186 -1.35 7.52 7.72
C GLU A 186 -0.97 7.28 9.18
N SER A 187 -1.97 7.03 10.03
CA SER A 187 -1.68 6.59 11.39
C SER A 187 -1.09 5.18 11.41
N ALA A 188 -0.23 4.88 12.40
CA ALA A 188 0.34 3.54 12.57
C ALA A 188 -0.69 2.42 12.49
N LYS A 189 -1.83 2.58 13.19
CA LYS A 189 -2.89 1.58 13.22
C LYS A 189 -3.50 1.38 11.82
N ASN A 190 -3.78 2.48 11.12
CA ASN A 190 -4.38 2.41 9.80
C ASN A 190 -3.43 1.76 8.78
N VAL A 191 -2.12 2.06 8.83
CA VAL A 191 -1.12 1.37 8.00
C VAL A 191 -1.18 -0.15 8.22
N LEU A 192 -1.19 -0.61 9.48
CA LEU A 192 -1.26 -2.04 9.78
C LEU A 192 -2.58 -2.67 9.34
N GLU A 193 -3.70 -1.97 9.53
CA GLU A 193 -5.01 -2.44 9.05
C GLU A 193 -5.04 -2.58 7.53
N LEU A 194 -4.57 -1.57 6.80
CA LEU A 194 -4.50 -1.60 5.34
C LEU A 194 -3.49 -2.61 4.80
N LEU A 195 -2.47 -3.00 5.58
CA LEU A 195 -1.59 -4.14 5.28
C LEU A 195 -2.23 -5.50 5.58
N GLY A 196 -3.49 -5.55 6.01
CA GLY A 196 -4.18 -6.81 6.27
C GLY A 196 -4.04 -7.34 7.69
N MET A 197 -3.60 -6.52 8.64
CA MET A 197 -3.28 -6.96 10.01
C MET A 197 -4.39 -6.67 11.03
N LYS A 198 -5.60 -6.29 10.60
CA LYS A 198 -6.68 -5.83 11.50
C LYS A 198 -6.93 -6.76 12.70
N ASN A 199 -6.91 -8.08 12.49
CA ASN A 199 -7.14 -9.10 13.51
C ASN A 199 -5.86 -9.51 14.27
N HIS A 200 -4.71 -8.92 13.93
CA HIS A 200 -3.39 -9.23 14.44
C HIS A 200 -2.73 -8.05 15.17
N ILE A 201 -3.43 -6.92 15.32
CA ILE A 201 -2.89 -5.74 15.99
C ILE A 201 -3.16 -5.82 17.49
N GLN A 202 -2.10 -5.73 18.29
CA GLN A 202 -2.20 -5.58 19.73
C GLN A 202 -1.68 -4.20 20.18
N SER A 203 -2.50 -3.47 20.95
CA SER A 203 -2.08 -2.22 21.58
C SER A 203 -1.13 -2.47 22.74
N ALA A 204 -0.09 -1.64 22.86
CA ALA A 204 0.87 -1.67 23.97
C ALA A 204 1.42 -0.28 24.28
N LYS A 205 2.33 -0.21 25.26
CA LYS A 205 3.16 0.97 25.49
C LYS A 205 4.59 0.72 25.04
N SER A 206 5.19 1.77 24.51
CA SER A 206 6.53 1.74 23.91
C SER A 206 7.62 1.19 24.85
N HIS A 207 7.51 1.49 26.15
CA HIS A 207 8.46 1.03 27.16
C HIS A 207 8.34 -0.48 27.48
N ASP A 208 7.15 -1.07 27.37
CA ASP A 208 6.95 -2.50 27.57
C ASP A 208 7.60 -3.29 26.43
N ILE A 209 7.48 -2.79 25.20
CA ILE A 209 8.15 -3.36 24.03
C ILE A 209 9.67 -3.25 24.19
N ALA A 210 10.16 -2.07 24.58
CA ALA A 210 11.60 -1.84 24.76
C ALA A 210 12.21 -2.73 25.85
N ALA A 211 11.55 -2.85 27.01
CA ALA A 211 12.03 -3.67 28.12
C ALA A 211 12.17 -5.15 27.77
N ASN A 212 11.31 -5.65 26.89
CA ASN A 212 11.30 -7.05 26.45
C ASN A 212 12.11 -7.30 25.17
N LYS A 213 12.87 -6.31 24.68
CA LYS A 213 13.54 -6.36 23.36
C LYS A 213 12.58 -6.77 22.24
N GLY A 214 11.36 -6.27 22.30
CA GLY A 214 10.28 -6.64 21.40
C GLY A 214 10.34 -5.94 20.05
N LEU A 215 9.38 -6.31 19.20
CA LEU A 215 9.18 -5.79 17.85
C LEU A 215 7.82 -5.06 17.79
N GLY A 216 7.77 -3.85 17.23
CA GLY A 216 6.51 -3.11 17.14
C GLY A 216 6.61 -1.81 16.35
N ILE A 217 5.61 -0.96 16.50
CA ILE A 217 5.57 0.40 15.95
C ILE A 217 5.16 1.36 17.05
N VAL A 218 5.92 2.45 17.24
CA VAL A 218 5.61 3.50 18.22
C VAL A 218 5.09 4.74 17.53
N VAL A 219 3.98 5.27 18.05
CA VAL A 219 3.32 6.47 17.53
C VAL A 219 4.04 7.72 18.07
N LYS A 220 4.50 8.60 17.17
CA LYS A 220 5.07 9.91 17.51
C LYS A 220 4.08 11.05 17.34
N SER A 221 3.33 11.04 16.24
CA SER A 221 2.28 11.99 15.94
C SER A 221 1.17 11.26 15.16
N PRO A 222 0.05 11.91 14.79
CA PRO A 222 -1.05 11.25 14.07
C PRO A 222 -0.63 10.54 12.78
N VAL A 223 0.42 11.00 12.12
CA VAL A 223 0.93 10.42 10.85
C VAL A 223 2.40 10.00 10.90
N GLU A 224 3.09 10.21 12.04
CA GLU A 224 4.48 9.79 12.20
C GLU A 224 4.63 8.69 13.23
N SER A 225 5.39 7.67 12.85
CA SER A 225 5.66 6.52 13.70
C SER A 225 7.05 5.96 13.39
N LEU A 226 7.63 5.25 14.34
CA LEU A 226 8.91 4.56 14.17
C LEU A 226 8.73 3.06 14.38
N ALA A 227 9.44 2.24 13.62
CA ALA A 227 9.56 0.83 13.94
C ALA A 227 10.35 0.67 15.25
N ILE A 228 9.98 -0.32 16.06
CA ILE A 228 10.80 -0.80 17.17
C ILE A 228 11.28 -2.19 16.80
N VAL A 229 12.59 -2.41 16.79
CA VAL A 229 13.21 -3.72 16.55
C VAL A 229 14.21 -3.98 17.67
N ASP A 230 14.14 -5.16 18.29
CA ASP A 230 14.93 -5.54 19.46
C ASP A 230 14.89 -4.50 20.60
N GLY A 231 13.73 -3.84 20.75
CA GLY A 231 13.51 -2.79 21.74
C GLY A 231 14.09 -1.42 21.43
N LEU A 232 14.70 -1.22 20.25
CA LEU A 232 15.22 0.07 19.78
C LEU A 232 14.31 0.66 18.70
N ALA A 233 14.06 1.96 18.78
CA ALA A 233 13.31 2.70 17.76
C ALA A 233 14.21 3.04 16.55
N ASP A 234 13.69 2.86 15.35
CA ASP A 234 14.32 3.30 14.12
C ASP A 234 14.14 4.82 13.95
N PHE A 235 15.18 5.59 14.25
CA PHE A 235 15.20 7.03 14.03
C PHE A 235 15.99 7.35 12.77
N ASN A 236 15.33 7.37 11.62
CA ASN A 236 15.95 7.62 10.31
C ASN A 236 17.18 6.71 10.07
N CYS A 237 16.96 5.41 10.08
CA CYS A 237 17.98 4.37 9.92
C CYS A 237 18.95 4.23 11.11
N THR A 238 18.74 4.98 12.20
CA THR A 238 19.58 4.92 13.40
C THR A 238 18.84 4.24 14.55
N PRO A 239 19.27 3.04 15.00
CA PRO A 239 18.72 2.38 16.17
C PRO A 239 18.90 3.26 17.42
N SER A 240 17.80 3.65 18.06
CA SER A 240 17.77 4.65 19.13
C SER A 240 16.91 4.21 20.30
N GLY A 241 17.16 4.78 21.48
CA GLY A 241 16.34 4.52 22.67
C GLY A 241 14.87 4.94 22.47
N VAL A 242 13.94 4.10 22.90
CA VAL A 242 12.50 4.36 22.81
C VAL A 242 12.08 5.36 23.91
N ARG A 243 11.33 6.41 23.55
CA ARG A 243 10.72 7.29 24.56
C ARG A 243 9.61 6.54 25.29
N LYS A 244 9.56 6.69 26.61
CA LYS A 244 8.60 5.97 27.47
C LYS A 244 7.16 6.47 27.27
N HIS A 245 6.21 5.62 27.66
CA HIS A 245 4.76 5.90 27.73
C HIS A 245 4.08 6.32 26.41
N GLN A 246 4.73 6.15 25.26
CA GLN A 246 4.07 6.38 23.97
C GLN A 246 3.14 5.22 23.63
N GLN A 247 2.07 5.53 22.88
CA GLN A 247 1.22 4.51 22.30
C GLN A 247 2.03 3.69 21.28
N ALA A 248 1.88 2.38 21.31
CA ALA A 248 2.53 1.48 20.37
C ALA A 248 1.59 0.34 19.95
N TYR A 249 1.95 -0.35 18.87
CA TYR A 249 1.27 -1.53 18.36
C TYR A 249 2.26 -2.66 18.07
N LEU A 250 1.83 -3.90 18.30
CA LEU A 250 2.52 -5.14 17.97
C LEU A 250 1.71 -5.94 16.94
N LEU A 251 2.36 -6.91 16.30
CA LEU A 251 1.71 -7.92 15.47
C LEU A 251 1.74 -9.28 16.16
N THR A 252 0.57 -9.89 16.35
CA THR A 252 0.40 -11.22 16.96
C THR A 252 0.51 -12.36 15.95
#